data_AF-A0A931WNZ9-F1
#
_entry.id   AF-A0A931WNZ9-F1
#
_cell.length_a   1.000
_cell.length_b   1.000
_cell.length_c   1.000
_cell.angle_alpha   90.00
_cell.angle_beta   90.00
_cell.angle_gamma   90.00
#
_symmetry.space_group_name_H-M   'P 1'
#
loop_
_entity.id
_entity.type
_entity.pdbx_description
1 polymer ?
#
loop_
_entity_poly.entity_id
_entity_poly.type
_entity_poly.pdbx_seq_one_letter_code
_entity_poly.pdbx_strand_id
1 'polypeptide(L)'
;MSEYQPKGRTSITKRWLEVGGTLHQITHLGPEPTATGYDYQVETFKIKGELGDVLDAALVTIGPAGWTPPQRVDREGLILDFPMKGDGYFVCMYPHGTLWIKNFNDRNSDQNNRAFFYRKGCFIFWKAGPRGLTFVEVCSPPYKLGDLKNLDINSSEVPIKFKGIYKKMVDQILLPEGY
;
A
#
# COMPACT_ATOMS: atom_id res chain seq x y z
N MET A 1 -27.40 -6.04 26.87
CA MET A 1 -26.20 -5.69 26.10
C MET A 1 -26.62 -5.61 24.65
N SER A 2 -26.71 -4.41 24.08
CA SER A 2 -27.07 -4.21 22.68
C SER A 2 -25.85 -4.48 21.80
N GLU A 3 -25.96 -5.42 20.87
CA GLU A 3 -24.97 -5.61 19.80
C GLU A 3 -24.85 -4.32 18.98
N TYR A 4 -23.63 -3.77 18.94
CA TYR A 4 -23.29 -2.70 18.02
C TYR A 4 -23.17 -3.30 16.61
N GLN A 5 -24.15 -3.05 15.73
CA GLN A 5 -23.98 -3.30 14.31
C GLN A 5 -23.28 -2.11 13.65
N PRO A 6 -22.06 -2.28 13.10
CA PRO A 6 -21.44 -1.22 12.31
C PRO A 6 -22.29 -1.01 11.05
N LYS A 7 -22.84 0.20 10.88
CA LYS A 7 -23.46 0.64 9.63
C LYS A 7 -22.41 0.64 8.53
N GLY A 8 -22.30 -0.47 7.79
CA GLY A 8 -21.45 -0.54 6.59
C GLY A 8 -21.90 0.53 5.60
N ARG A 9 -20.99 1.42 5.18
CA ARG A 9 -21.29 2.41 4.14
C ARG A 9 -21.30 1.75 2.76
N THR A 10 -22.26 2.17 1.95
CA THR A 10 -22.44 1.74 0.57
C THR A 10 -21.50 2.54 -0.33
N SER A 11 -20.56 1.87 -0.99
CA SER A 11 -19.82 2.43 -2.12
C SER A 11 -20.72 2.66 -3.32
N ILE A 12 -20.45 3.73 -4.06
CA ILE A 12 -21.13 4.04 -5.31
C ILE A 12 -20.12 3.87 -6.44
N THR A 13 -20.16 2.74 -7.13
CA THR A 13 -19.34 2.52 -8.33
C THR A 13 -20.18 2.79 -9.57
N LYS A 14 -19.80 3.78 -10.38
CA LYS A 14 -20.43 4.08 -11.66
C LYS A 14 -19.72 3.34 -12.79
N ARG A 15 -20.46 2.55 -13.57
CA ARG A 15 -19.98 1.91 -14.81
C ARG A 15 -20.88 2.31 -15.96
N TRP A 16 -20.38 2.23 -17.18
CA TRP A 16 -21.17 2.43 -18.39
C TRP A 16 -21.37 1.07 -19.07
N LEU A 17 -22.61 0.75 -19.41
CA LEU A 17 -22.98 -0.44 -20.19
C LEU A 17 -23.62 0.01 -21.49
N GLU A 18 -23.12 -0.49 -22.61
CA GLU A 18 -23.74 -0.25 -23.91
C GLU A 18 -24.76 -1.36 -24.23
N VAL A 19 -26.00 -0.98 -24.52
CA VAL A 19 -27.08 -1.88 -24.92
C VAL A 19 -27.71 -1.33 -26.20
N GLY A 20 -27.62 -2.09 -27.30
CA GLY A 20 -28.19 -1.69 -28.58
C GLY A 20 -27.67 -0.36 -29.13
N GLY A 21 -26.39 -0.03 -28.89
CA GLY A 21 -25.77 1.23 -29.35
C GLY A 21 -26.03 2.45 -28.45
N THR A 22 -26.72 2.26 -27.30
CA THR A 22 -26.96 3.31 -26.31
C THR A 22 -26.15 3.05 -25.05
N LEU A 23 -25.42 4.06 -24.55
CA LEU A 23 -24.69 3.97 -23.29
C LEU A 23 -25.62 4.24 -22.10
N HIS A 24 -25.68 3.30 -21.16
CA HIS A 24 -26.41 3.40 -19.91
C HIS A 24 -25.44 3.53 -18.73
N GLN A 25 -25.66 4.52 -17.87
CA GLN A 25 -24.91 4.62 -16.61
C GLN A 25 -25.51 3.66 -15.59
N ILE A 26 -24.73 2.65 -15.20
CA ILE A 26 -25.08 1.74 -14.11
C ILE A 26 -24.42 2.26 -12.83
N THR A 27 -25.24 2.52 -11.82
CA THR A 27 -24.78 2.86 -10.49
C THR A 27 -24.87 1.61 -9.61
N HIS A 28 -23.73 1.01 -9.28
CA HIS A 28 -23.67 -0.09 -8.33
C HIS A 28 -23.60 0.48 -6.91
N LEU A 29 -24.62 0.18 -6.11
CA LEU A 29 -24.70 0.47 -4.68
C LEU A 29 -24.36 -0.83 -3.93
N GLY A 30 -23.10 -0.98 -3.53
CA GLY A 30 -22.63 -2.16 -2.78
C GLY A 30 -21.71 -1.71 -1.65
N PRO A 31 -21.58 -2.47 -0.55
CA PRO A 31 -20.62 -2.13 0.50
C PRO A 31 -19.22 -1.87 -0.11
N GLU A 32 -18.48 -0.88 0.39
CA GLU A 32 -17.07 -0.76 0.01
C GLU A 32 -16.37 -2.11 0.25
N PRO A 33 -15.52 -2.58 -0.67
CA PRO A 33 -14.75 -3.79 -0.43
C PRO A 33 -13.92 -3.60 0.84
N THR A 34 -14.30 -4.29 1.92
CA THR A 34 -13.48 -4.36 3.12
C THR A 34 -12.47 -5.48 2.90
N ALA A 35 -11.21 -5.13 2.64
CA ALA A 35 -10.15 -6.13 2.74
C ALA A 35 -10.09 -6.63 4.19
N THR A 36 -10.14 -7.94 4.39
CA THR A 36 -10.15 -8.58 5.71
C THR A 36 -8.76 -9.09 6.12
N GLY A 37 -7.71 -8.73 5.37
CA GLY A 37 -6.34 -9.18 5.62
C GLY A 37 -5.32 -8.64 4.60
N TYR A 38 -4.13 -9.23 4.62
CA TYR A 38 -3.07 -8.91 3.67
C TYR A 38 -3.41 -9.44 2.26
N ASP A 39 -3.90 -8.55 1.40
CA ASP A 39 -4.23 -8.87 0.01
C ASP A 39 -3.20 -8.24 -0.93
N TYR A 40 -2.04 -8.90 -1.05
CA TYR A 40 -0.96 -8.48 -1.93
C TYR A 40 -0.25 -9.67 -2.59
N GLN A 41 0.30 -9.41 -3.76
CA GLN A 41 1.08 -10.33 -4.57
C GLN A 41 2.43 -9.71 -4.89
N VAL A 42 3.48 -10.54 -4.93
CA VAL A 42 4.85 -10.12 -5.24
C VAL A 42 5.37 -10.99 -6.38
N GLU A 43 5.78 -10.36 -7.47
CA GLU A 43 6.44 -11.01 -8.60
C GLU A 43 7.86 -10.47 -8.71
N THR A 44 8.86 -11.32 -8.49
CA THR A 44 10.27 -10.92 -8.61
C THR A 44 10.76 -11.07 -10.04
N PHE A 45 11.67 -10.18 -10.46
CA PHE A 45 12.30 -10.28 -11.78
C PHE A 45 13.81 -10.14 -11.66
N LYS A 46 14.52 -10.95 -12.45
CA LYS A 46 15.97 -10.82 -12.59
C LYS A 46 16.29 -9.68 -13.54
N ILE A 47 16.97 -8.67 -13.02
CA ILE A 47 17.58 -7.63 -13.85
C ILE A 47 18.76 -8.26 -14.59
N LYS A 48 18.85 -8.02 -15.91
CA LYS A 48 19.94 -8.55 -16.74
C LYS A 48 21.10 -7.55 -16.83
N GLY A 49 22.31 -8.06 -17.06
CA GLY A 49 23.51 -7.26 -17.24
C GLY A 49 24.08 -6.77 -15.91
N GLU A 50 25.04 -5.84 -15.97
CA GLU A 50 25.82 -5.35 -14.81
C GLU A 50 24.95 -4.78 -13.68
N LEU A 51 23.76 -4.26 -13.99
CA LEU A 51 22.81 -3.78 -12.98
C LEU A 51 22.20 -4.90 -12.13
N GLY A 52 22.08 -6.12 -12.67
CA GLY A 52 21.57 -7.28 -11.95
C GLY A 52 22.52 -7.81 -10.87
N ASP A 53 23.81 -7.45 -10.95
CA ASP A 53 24.80 -7.83 -9.94
C ASP A 53 24.68 -6.96 -8.67
N VAL A 54 24.00 -5.81 -8.77
CA VAL A 54 23.93 -4.79 -7.71
C VAL A 54 22.51 -4.38 -7.31
N LEU A 55 21.48 -4.84 -8.04
CA LEU A 55 20.07 -4.52 -7.78
C LEU A 55 19.17 -5.76 -7.95
N ASP A 56 18.14 -5.82 -7.11
CA ASP A 56 16.95 -6.65 -7.35
C ASP A 56 15.72 -5.77 -7.50
N ALA A 57 14.70 -6.30 -8.19
CA ALA A 57 13.41 -5.65 -8.29
C ALA A 57 12.23 -6.63 -8.25
N ALA A 58 11.10 -6.14 -7.76
CA ALA A 58 9.84 -6.86 -7.68
C ALA A 58 8.66 -5.96 -8.03
N LEU A 59 7.61 -6.55 -8.62
CA LEU A 59 6.33 -5.91 -8.81
C LEU A 59 5.44 -6.33 -7.65
N VAL A 60 4.94 -5.35 -6.91
CA VAL A 60 4.01 -5.56 -5.82
C VAL A 60 2.65 -5.05 -6.24
N THR A 61 1.64 -5.91 -6.15
CA THR A 61 0.25 -5.57 -6.43
C THR A 61 -0.58 -5.81 -5.18
N ILE A 62 -1.28 -4.78 -4.72
CA ILE A 62 -2.17 -4.81 -3.58
C ILE A 62 -3.60 -4.64 -4.08
N GLY A 63 -4.48 -5.55 -3.68
CA GLY A 63 -5.90 -5.52 -4.06
C GLY A 63 -6.62 -4.28 -3.51
N PRO A 64 -7.83 -3.97 -4.02
CA PRO A 64 -8.67 -2.90 -3.50
C PRO A 64 -8.81 -2.94 -1.98
N ALA A 65 -8.53 -1.81 -1.33
CA ALA A 65 -8.51 -1.66 0.12
C ALA A 65 -7.52 -2.58 0.89
N GLY A 66 -6.71 -3.40 0.22
CA GLY A 66 -5.69 -4.25 0.83
C GLY A 66 -4.52 -3.47 1.42
N TRP A 67 -3.65 -4.16 2.14
CA TRP A 67 -2.42 -3.60 2.71
C TRP A 67 -1.31 -4.66 2.83
N THR A 68 -0.06 -4.21 2.92
CA THR A 68 1.07 -5.07 3.29
C THR A 68 1.18 -5.19 4.81
N PRO A 69 1.74 -6.29 5.35
CA PRO A 69 2.06 -6.39 6.77
C PRO A 69 2.97 -5.24 7.23
N PRO A 70 2.89 -4.87 8.52
CA PRO A 70 3.88 -3.96 9.08
C PRO A 70 5.24 -4.64 9.00
N GLN A 71 6.20 -3.95 8.41
CA GLN A 71 7.54 -4.48 8.14
C GLN A 71 8.60 -3.65 8.84
N ARG A 72 9.67 -4.30 9.30
CA ARG A 72 10.93 -3.63 9.65
C ARG A 72 11.99 -3.96 8.61
N VAL A 73 12.71 -2.93 8.18
CA VAL A 73 13.82 -3.06 7.24
C VAL A 73 15.08 -3.41 8.02
N ASP A 74 15.60 -4.63 7.87
CA ASP A 74 16.81 -5.08 8.56
C ASP A 74 18.05 -5.05 7.67
N ARG A 75 17.85 -4.84 6.37
CA ARG A 75 18.93 -4.76 5.39
C ARG A 75 19.66 -3.43 5.35
N GLU A 76 20.93 -3.50 5.01
CA GLU A 76 21.74 -2.35 4.62
C GLU A 76 21.36 -1.85 3.22
N GLY A 77 21.77 -0.63 2.90
CA GLY A 77 21.51 0.00 1.62
C GLY A 77 20.13 0.64 1.52
N LEU A 78 19.64 0.77 0.29
CA LEU A 78 18.46 1.54 -0.06
C LEU A 78 17.41 0.65 -0.70
N ILE A 79 16.15 0.87 -0.31
CA ILE A 79 14.98 0.36 -1.01
C ILE A 79 14.20 1.54 -1.56
N LEU A 80 13.61 1.32 -2.73
CA LEU A 80 12.89 2.32 -3.49
C LEU A 80 11.61 1.74 -4.06
N ASP A 81 10.48 2.34 -3.69
CA ASP A 81 9.18 1.98 -4.25
C ASP A 81 8.73 3.02 -5.27
N PHE A 82 8.32 2.53 -6.43
CA PHE A 82 7.77 3.32 -7.53
C PHE A 82 6.34 2.92 -7.82
N PRO A 83 5.32 3.60 -7.25
CA PRO A 83 3.95 3.36 -7.64
C PRO A 83 3.67 3.74 -9.09
N MET A 84 3.02 2.81 -9.77
CA MET A 84 2.77 2.85 -11.19
C MET A 84 1.28 3.04 -11.51
N LYS A 85 0.41 2.43 -10.70
CA LYS A 85 -1.03 2.36 -10.97
C LYS A 85 -1.84 2.30 -9.69
N GLY A 86 -3.04 2.87 -9.72
CA GLY A 86 -3.99 2.86 -8.63
C GLY A 86 -3.82 4.04 -7.68
N ASP A 87 -4.20 3.84 -6.42
CA ASP A 87 -4.08 4.82 -5.36
C ASP A 87 -3.84 4.15 -4.01
N GLY A 88 -3.20 4.89 -3.11
CA GLY A 88 -2.90 4.38 -1.79
C GLY A 88 -2.00 5.31 -0.99
N TYR A 89 -1.55 4.78 0.14
CA TYR A 89 -0.67 5.47 1.07
C TYR A 89 0.54 4.60 1.36
N PHE A 90 1.71 5.21 1.27
CA PHE A 90 2.93 4.70 1.88
C PHE A 90 3.06 5.28 3.28
N VAL A 91 3.35 4.42 4.26
CA VAL A 91 3.73 4.84 5.60
C VAL A 91 5.13 4.33 5.88
N CYS A 92 6.03 5.25 6.23
CA CYS A 92 7.37 4.94 6.68
C CYS A 92 7.68 5.70 7.96
N MET A 93 8.15 5.01 8.98
CA MET A 93 8.69 5.62 10.18
C MET A 93 10.17 5.29 10.31
N TYR A 94 10.99 6.33 10.29
CA TYR A 94 12.43 6.24 10.39
C TYR A 94 12.89 5.88 11.81
N PRO A 95 14.11 5.33 11.99
CA PRO A 95 14.63 4.92 13.30
C PRO A 95 14.60 6.01 14.38
N HIS A 96 14.75 7.28 13.99
CA HIS A 96 14.68 8.44 14.88
C HIS A 96 13.25 8.89 15.20
N GLY A 97 12.22 8.12 14.83
CA GLY A 97 10.82 8.36 15.17
C GLY A 97 10.06 9.33 14.25
N THR A 98 10.71 9.86 13.21
CA THR A 98 10.02 10.66 12.19
C THR A 98 9.10 9.76 11.39
N LEU A 99 7.84 10.16 11.32
CA LEU A 99 6.81 9.48 10.56
C LEU A 99 6.60 10.24 9.25
N TRP A 100 6.55 9.50 8.16
CA TRP A 100 6.28 9.99 6.83
C TRP A 100 5.11 9.22 6.24
N ILE A 101 4.05 9.93 5.88
CA ILE A 101 2.89 9.37 5.20
C ILE A 101 2.79 10.09 3.86
N LYS A 102 2.73 9.32 2.78
CA LYS A 102 2.61 9.85 1.43
C LYS A 102 1.51 9.15 0.67
N ASN A 103 0.65 9.94 0.04
CA ASN A 103 -0.37 9.42 -0.85
C ASN A 103 0.19 9.30 -2.27
N PHE A 104 -0.27 8.28 -2.98
CA PHE A 104 -0.10 8.14 -4.41
C PHE A 104 -1.49 8.03 -5.06
N ASN A 105 -1.64 8.66 -6.22
CA ASN A 105 -2.81 8.52 -7.07
C ASN A 105 -2.39 8.72 -8.52
N ASP A 106 -2.48 7.67 -9.33
CA ASP A 106 -2.08 7.66 -10.75
C ASP A 106 -2.91 8.60 -11.65
N ARG A 107 -4.05 9.11 -11.17
CA ARG A 107 -4.90 10.07 -11.89
C ARG A 107 -4.54 11.54 -11.63
N ASN A 108 -3.78 11.82 -10.59
CA ASN A 108 -3.35 13.19 -10.30
C ASN A 108 -2.03 13.49 -11.02
N SER A 109 -1.98 14.66 -11.67
CA SER A 109 -0.94 15.05 -12.63
C SER A 109 0.41 15.43 -12.03
N ASP A 110 0.59 15.37 -10.71
CA ASP A 110 1.87 15.68 -10.08
C ASP A 110 2.79 14.45 -10.12
N GLN A 111 3.32 14.19 -11.32
CA GLN A 111 4.13 13.01 -11.62
C GLN A 111 5.54 13.06 -10.99
N ASN A 112 5.90 14.15 -10.31
CA ASN A 112 7.27 14.44 -9.91
C ASN A 112 7.73 13.82 -8.58
N ASN A 113 6.85 13.12 -7.84
CA ASN A 113 7.19 12.50 -6.54
C ASN A 113 6.67 11.05 -6.45
N ARG A 114 7.05 10.20 -7.42
CA ARG A 114 6.62 8.79 -7.48
C ARG A 114 7.56 7.81 -6.79
N ALA A 115 8.63 8.27 -6.17
CA ALA A 115 9.68 7.41 -5.65
C ALA A 115 9.79 7.55 -4.14
N PHE A 116 9.58 6.46 -3.40
CA PHE A 116 9.63 6.42 -1.94
C PHE A 116 10.87 5.68 -1.47
N PHE A 117 11.74 6.39 -0.75
CA PHE A 117 13.01 5.88 -0.28
C PHE A 117 12.93 5.49 1.19
N TYR A 118 13.50 4.35 1.54
CA TYR A 118 13.61 3.90 2.92
C TYR A 118 14.80 2.94 3.08
N ARG A 119 15.23 2.72 4.32
CA ARG A 119 16.48 2.05 4.66
C ARG A 119 16.38 1.31 5.98
N LYS A 120 17.48 0.67 6.38
CA LYS A 120 17.60 -0.05 7.65
C LYS A 120 16.97 0.69 8.84
N GLY A 121 16.24 -0.08 9.64
CA GLY A 121 15.53 0.33 10.84
C GLY A 121 14.23 1.11 10.58
N CYS A 122 13.85 1.35 9.33
CA CYS A 122 12.53 1.89 9.03
C CYS A 122 11.44 0.85 9.33
N PHE A 123 10.30 1.33 9.83
CA PHE A 123 9.06 0.57 9.89
C PHE A 123 8.16 1.04 8.75
N ILE A 124 7.66 0.13 7.92
CA ILE A 124 6.87 0.48 6.74
C ILE A 124 5.59 -0.35 6.62
N PHE A 125 4.62 0.19 5.89
CA PHE A 125 3.56 -0.58 5.23
C PHE A 125 2.94 0.25 4.11
N TRP A 126 2.30 -0.45 3.17
CA TRP A 126 1.45 0.14 2.15
C TRP A 126 -0.01 -0.14 2.43
N LYS A 127 -0.87 0.85 2.21
CA LYS A 127 -2.33 0.70 2.22
C LYS A 127 -2.87 1.12 0.86
N ALA A 128 -3.47 0.20 0.13
CA ALA A 128 -4.16 0.52 -1.10
C ALA A 128 -5.51 1.20 -0.82
N GLY A 129 -5.90 2.10 -1.71
CA GLY A 129 -7.26 2.64 -1.75
C GLY A 129 -8.20 1.77 -2.59
N PRO A 130 -9.39 2.28 -2.97
CA PRO A 130 -10.44 1.48 -3.59
C PRO A 130 -10.12 0.90 -4.96
N ARG A 131 -9.10 1.41 -5.66
CA ARG A 131 -8.69 0.88 -6.98
C ARG A 131 -7.55 -0.13 -6.91
N GLY A 132 -7.08 -0.46 -5.71
CA GLY A 132 -5.84 -1.19 -5.53
C GLY A 132 -4.62 -0.30 -5.78
N LEU A 133 -3.44 -0.90 -5.63
CA LEU A 133 -2.16 -0.23 -5.84
C LEU A 133 -1.16 -1.20 -6.47
N THR A 134 -0.44 -0.75 -7.49
CA THR A 134 0.68 -1.49 -8.06
C THR A 134 1.93 -0.62 -8.07
N PHE A 135 3.03 -1.15 -7.57
CA PHE A 135 4.33 -0.47 -7.56
C PHE A 135 5.48 -1.43 -7.87
N VAL A 136 6.60 -0.87 -8.35
CA VAL A 136 7.86 -1.58 -8.48
C VAL A 136 8.72 -1.25 -7.28
N GLU A 137 9.13 -2.26 -6.53
CA GLU A 137 10.15 -2.16 -5.49
C GLU A 137 11.52 -2.49 -6.12
N VAL A 138 12.50 -1.65 -5.85
CA VAL A 138 13.90 -1.84 -6.26
C VAL A 138 14.78 -1.71 -5.04
N CYS A 139 15.78 -2.56 -4.92
CA CYS A 139 16.68 -2.53 -3.78
C CYS A 139 18.14 -2.70 -4.19
N SER A 140 19.05 -2.00 -3.48
CA SER A 140 20.50 -2.12 -3.61
C SER A 140 21.15 -2.24 -2.23
N PRO A 141 21.93 -3.29 -1.93
CA PRO A 141 22.31 -4.44 -2.79
C PRO A 141 21.12 -5.38 -3.14
N PRO A 142 21.32 -6.45 -3.93
CA PRO A 142 20.28 -7.45 -4.19
C PRO A 142 19.68 -8.02 -2.89
N TYR A 143 18.40 -8.40 -2.94
CA TYR A 143 17.59 -8.83 -1.81
C TYR A 143 18.07 -10.16 -1.23
N LYS A 144 18.07 -10.26 0.09
CA LYS A 144 18.34 -11.51 0.82
C LYS A 144 17.15 -11.87 1.70
N LEU A 145 16.90 -13.18 1.86
CA LEU A 145 15.85 -13.63 2.76
C LEU A 145 16.12 -13.11 4.18
N GLY A 146 15.13 -12.43 4.76
CA GLY A 146 15.22 -11.79 6.07
C GLY A 146 15.51 -10.29 6.04
N ASP A 147 15.75 -9.71 4.87
CA ASP A 147 15.99 -8.26 4.69
C ASP A 147 14.80 -7.39 5.11
N LEU A 148 13.57 -7.89 4.89
CA LEU A 148 12.33 -7.33 5.38
C LEU A 148 11.68 -8.31 6.35
N LYS A 149 11.55 -7.90 7.61
CA LYS A 149 10.89 -8.68 8.65
C LYS A 149 9.43 -8.24 8.77
N ASN A 150 8.50 -9.10 8.37
CA ASN A 150 7.09 -8.93 8.70
C ASN A 150 6.90 -9.03 10.23
N LEU A 151 6.13 -8.11 10.80
CA LEU A 151 5.89 -8.02 12.23
C LEU A 151 4.43 -8.27 12.56
N ASP A 152 4.18 -8.75 13.78
CA ASP A 152 2.88 -8.58 14.42
C ASP A 152 2.78 -7.12 14.89
N ILE A 153 1.70 -6.42 14.52
CA ILE A 153 1.48 -5.03 14.93
C ILE A 153 1.45 -4.86 16.45
N ASN A 154 1.13 -5.92 17.20
CA ASN A 154 1.10 -5.88 18.66
C ASN A 154 2.47 -6.14 19.30
N SER A 155 3.47 -6.60 18.54
CA SER A 155 4.84 -6.85 19.02
C SER A 155 5.44 -5.63 19.73
N SER A 156 6.21 -5.87 20.80
CA SER A 156 6.97 -4.83 21.51
C SER A 156 8.03 -4.16 20.65
N GLU A 157 8.46 -4.82 19.55
CA GLU A 157 9.40 -4.25 18.59
C GLU A 157 8.81 -3.08 17.79
N VAL A 158 7.48 -3.00 17.65
CA VAL A 158 6.83 -1.96 16.86
C VAL A 158 6.64 -0.70 17.72
N PRO A 159 7.10 0.48 17.28
CA PRO A 159 6.94 1.69 18.07
C PRO A 159 5.47 2.14 18.16
N ILE A 160 5.07 2.62 19.33
CA ILE A 160 3.67 2.98 19.65
C ILE A 160 3.06 3.94 18.62
N LYS A 161 3.85 4.91 18.15
CA LYS A 161 3.41 5.88 17.13
C LYS A 161 3.03 5.19 15.81
N PHE A 162 3.83 4.22 15.37
CA PHE A 162 3.55 3.44 14.17
C PHE A 162 2.33 2.54 14.36
N LYS A 163 2.19 1.90 15.53
CA LYS A 163 0.99 1.11 15.88
C LYS A 163 -0.29 1.94 15.75
N GLY A 164 -0.29 3.16 16.28
CA GLY A 164 -1.44 4.05 16.23
C GLY A 164 -1.85 4.39 14.80
N ILE A 165 -0.88 4.67 13.92
CA ILE A 165 -1.13 4.97 12.52
C ILE A 165 -1.63 3.74 11.76
N TYR A 166 -0.97 2.60 11.93
CA TYR A 166 -1.40 1.35 11.32
C TYR A 166 -2.85 1.03 11.67
N LYS A 167 -3.20 1.04 12.96
CA LYS A 167 -4.59 0.83 13.42
C LYS A 167 -5.56 1.85 12.84
N LYS A 168 -5.16 3.13 12.80
CA LYS A 168 -6.00 4.20 12.21
C LYS A 168 -6.17 4.06 10.69
N MET A 169 -5.27 3.39 9.98
CA MET A 169 -5.33 3.25 8.51
C MET A 169 -5.92 1.93 8.03
N VAL A 170 -5.72 0.89 8.83
CA VAL A 170 -6.13 -0.48 8.53
C VAL A 170 -7.45 -0.80 9.22
N ASP A 171 -7.58 -0.49 10.51
CA ASP A 171 -8.79 -0.80 11.29
C ASP A 171 -9.86 0.30 11.14
N GLN A 172 -9.43 1.53 10.89
CA GLN A 172 -10.31 2.65 10.54
C GLN A 172 -10.05 3.00 9.08
N ILE A 173 -11.10 2.98 8.24
CA ILE A 173 -10.98 3.47 6.87
C ILE A 173 -10.64 4.96 6.97
N LEU A 174 -9.38 5.34 6.73
CA LEU A 174 -9.04 6.73 6.47
C LEU A 174 -9.69 7.11 5.15
N LEU A 175 -10.84 7.77 5.24
CA LEU A 175 -11.46 8.46 4.13
C LEU A 175 -10.55 9.64 3.74
N PRO A 176 -10.31 9.90 2.44
CA PRO A 176 -9.75 11.17 2.03
C PRO A 176 -10.65 12.30 2.53
N GLU A 177 -10.05 13.31 3.16
CA GLU A 177 -10.76 14.56 3.46
C GLU A 177 -11.18 15.22 2.15
N GLY A 178 -12.48 15.48 2.00
CA GLY A 178 -13.04 16.23 0.87
C GLY A 178 -14.01 15.44 -0.01
N TYR A 179 -15.25 15.31 0.46
CA TYR A 179 -16.45 15.28 -0.37
C TYR A 179 -17.29 16.51 -0.04
#